data_AF-A0A392NWM4-F1
#
_entry.id   AF-A0A392NWM4-F1
#
_cell.length_a   1.000
_cell.length_b   1.000
_cell.length_c   1.000
_cell.angle_alpha   90.00
_cell.angle_beta   90.00
_cell.angle_gamma   90.00
#
_symmetry.space_group_name_H-M   'P 1'
#
loop_
_entity.id
_entity.type
_entity.pdbx_description
1 polymer ?
#
loop_
_entity_poly.entity_id
_entity_poly.type
_entity_poly.pdbx_seq_one_letter_code
_entity_poly.pdbx_strand_id
1 'polypeptide(L)'
;DFNCLERDPGKRLQIWEYPVNQRDEVRRAYLNWGPYQCQVEKYPLNGDKHPRRFQASWFKIFPSWLEYSPTTDAAYCLLCYLFSKKPSGHPGADVFTRKGFKTWRKVNAGKSCAFLNHIGESPCSSHNNALKASQDLFNQSIHIRNVIIVQSSNQIIQNRLRLKSSIDSVRWLTFQACAFRGHDESEGSKNRGNFLEMIKLLASYNDELAKVVLENAPYNSKYTSHAIQKELLHIMSSKVRNYIREEIGDSKFCIIVDESRDESLREQMAIIL
;
A
#
# COMPACT_ATOMS: atom_id res chain seq x y z
N ASP A 1 -12.37 2.65 -21.02
CA ASP A 1 -13.35 3.75 -20.95
C ASP A 1 -14.53 3.26 -20.11
N PHE A 2 -14.69 3.76 -18.88
CA PHE A 2 -15.69 3.26 -17.92
C PHE A 2 -17.10 3.84 -18.16
N ASN A 3 -17.25 4.71 -19.16
CA ASN A 3 -18.54 5.25 -19.59
C ASN A 3 -19.45 4.20 -20.26
N CYS A 4 -18.95 3.00 -20.53
CA CYS A 4 -19.71 1.90 -21.15
C CYS A 4 -20.20 0.83 -20.15
N LEU A 5 -20.05 1.04 -18.84
CA LEU A 5 -20.53 0.06 -17.85
C LEU A 5 -22.07 0.02 -17.83
N GLU A 6 -22.62 -1.19 -17.92
CA GLU A 6 -24.07 -1.41 -17.87
C GLU A 6 -24.63 -0.99 -16.51
N ARG A 7 -25.71 -0.18 -16.53
CA ARG A 7 -26.36 0.36 -15.33
C ARG A 7 -27.51 -0.50 -14.85
N ASP A 8 -28.21 -1.24 -15.70
CA ASP A 8 -29.31 -2.09 -15.27
C ASP A 8 -28.77 -3.30 -14.48
N PRO A 9 -29.10 -3.45 -13.18
CA PRO A 9 -28.56 -4.54 -12.36
C PRO A 9 -28.91 -5.93 -12.88
N GLY A 10 -29.98 -6.08 -13.66
CA GLY A 10 -30.34 -7.35 -14.30
C GLY A 10 -29.47 -7.73 -15.51
N LYS A 11 -28.65 -6.79 -16.02
CA LYS A 11 -27.75 -6.98 -17.18
C LYS A 11 -26.27 -6.89 -16.83
N ARG A 12 -25.92 -6.44 -15.61
CA ARG A 12 -24.53 -6.27 -15.18
C ARG A 12 -23.79 -7.60 -15.13
N LEU A 13 -22.54 -7.59 -15.61
CA LEU A 13 -21.56 -8.63 -15.33
C LEU A 13 -21.25 -8.66 -13.83
N GLN A 14 -21.03 -9.85 -13.26
CA GLN A 14 -20.68 -9.98 -11.86
C GLN A 14 -19.27 -9.43 -11.60
N ILE A 15 -19.04 -8.82 -10.44
CA ILE A 15 -17.74 -8.17 -10.14
C ILE A 15 -16.54 -9.11 -10.24
N TRP A 16 -16.72 -10.41 -9.94
CA TRP A 16 -15.65 -11.40 -10.06
C TRP A 16 -15.33 -11.81 -11.51
N GLU A 17 -16.13 -11.40 -12.49
CA GLU A 17 -15.88 -11.65 -13.92
C GLU A 17 -14.91 -10.61 -14.51
N TYR A 18 -14.78 -9.43 -13.88
CA TYR A 18 -13.79 -8.44 -14.26
C TYR A 18 -12.36 -8.84 -13.83
N PRO A 19 -11.32 -8.41 -14.58
CA PRO A 19 -9.91 -8.57 -14.18
C PRO A 19 -9.65 -8.02 -12.78
N VAL A 20 -8.87 -8.74 -11.97
CA VAL A 20 -8.65 -8.43 -10.54
C VAL A 20 -8.17 -6.98 -10.33
N ASN A 21 -7.28 -6.50 -11.19
CA ASN A 21 -6.71 -5.15 -11.17
C ASN A 21 -7.71 -4.03 -11.52
N GLN A 22 -8.86 -4.35 -12.10
CA GLN A 22 -9.88 -3.36 -12.49
C GLN A 22 -11.10 -3.34 -11.56
N ARG A 23 -11.26 -4.33 -10.68
CA ARG A 23 -12.48 -4.50 -9.87
C ARG A 23 -12.76 -3.30 -8.96
N ASP A 24 -11.74 -2.71 -8.36
CA ASP A 24 -11.92 -1.56 -7.47
C ASP A 24 -12.28 -0.28 -8.23
N GLU A 25 -11.78 -0.12 -9.45
CA GLU A 25 -12.18 1.00 -10.33
C GLU A 25 -13.64 0.84 -10.77
N VAL A 26 -14.04 -0.38 -11.15
CA VAL A 26 -15.44 -0.69 -11.48
C VAL A 26 -16.36 -0.47 -10.27
N ARG A 27 -15.96 -0.89 -9.07
CA ARG A 27 -16.71 -0.63 -7.83
C ARG A 27 -16.89 0.86 -7.59
N ARG A 28 -15.82 1.66 -7.72
CA ARG A 28 -15.89 3.12 -7.55
C ARG A 28 -16.81 3.77 -8.58
N ALA A 29 -16.78 3.33 -9.84
CA ALA A 29 -17.67 3.85 -10.87
C ALA A 29 -19.15 3.63 -10.50
N TYR A 30 -19.52 2.41 -10.10
CA TYR A 30 -20.88 2.10 -9.66
C TYR A 30 -21.29 2.84 -8.38
N LEU A 31 -20.39 2.99 -7.41
CA LEU A 31 -20.68 3.74 -6.19
C LEU A 31 -20.88 5.23 -6.45
N ASN A 32 -20.06 5.85 -7.30
CA ASN A 32 -20.20 7.25 -7.71
C ASN A 32 -21.54 7.51 -8.41
N TRP A 33 -22.01 6.52 -9.16
CA TRP A 33 -23.31 6.56 -9.82
C TRP A 33 -24.50 6.38 -8.89
N GLY A 34 -24.30 5.72 -7.74
CA GLY A 34 -25.36 5.37 -6.81
C GLY A 34 -26.29 4.25 -7.32
N PRO A 35 -27.26 3.84 -6.48
CA PRO A 35 -28.17 2.76 -6.82
C PRO A 35 -29.03 3.10 -8.03
N TYR A 36 -29.26 2.12 -8.89
CA TYR A 36 -30.11 2.26 -10.07
C TYR A 36 -31.60 2.29 -9.68
N GLN A 37 -32.09 3.50 -9.42
CA GLN A 37 -33.45 3.81 -8.97
C GLN A 37 -34.28 4.43 -10.10
N CYS A 38 -34.37 3.75 -11.24
CA CYS A 38 -35.16 4.22 -12.36
C CYS A 38 -36.66 4.24 -12.01
N GLN A 39 -37.33 5.36 -12.30
CA GLN A 39 -38.79 5.43 -12.17
C GLN A 39 -39.44 5.04 -13.49
N VAL A 40 -40.27 4.01 -13.44
CA VAL A 40 -41.09 3.57 -14.57
C VAL A 40 -42.50 4.10 -14.37
N GLU A 41 -43.13 4.63 -15.43
CA GLU A 41 -44.51 5.12 -15.38
C GLU A 41 -45.48 4.08 -14.79
N LYS A 42 -45.28 2.80 -15.14
CA LYS A 42 -46.07 1.69 -14.64
C LYS A 42 -45.23 0.42 -14.49
N TYR A 43 -44.94 0.05 -13.25
CA TYR A 43 -44.25 -1.21 -12.95
C TYR A 43 -45.14 -2.43 -13.31
N PRO A 44 -44.55 -3.50 -13.88
CA PRO A 44 -45.26 -4.74 -14.23
C PRO A 44 -45.93 -5.41 -13.03
N LEU A 45 -47.07 -6.06 -13.29
CA LEU A 45 -47.74 -6.91 -12.31
C LEU A 45 -47.13 -8.31 -12.33
N ASN A 46 -46.97 -8.89 -11.14
CA ASN A 46 -46.37 -10.21 -10.93
C ASN A 46 -47.30 -11.07 -10.05
N GLY A 47 -47.59 -12.29 -10.53
CA GLY A 47 -48.40 -13.33 -9.88
C GLY A 47 -49.84 -13.45 -10.40
N ASP A 48 -50.41 -14.66 -10.30
CA ASP A 48 -51.74 -14.97 -10.86
C ASP A 48 -52.89 -14.60 -9.90
N LYS A 49 -52.68 -14.77 -8.58
CA LYS A 49 -53.67 -14.45 -7.53
C LYS A 49 -53.20 -13.24 -6.73
N HIS A 50 -53.98 -12.15 -6.76
CA HIS A 50 -53.65 -10.84 -6.18
C HIS A 50 -52.31 -10.30 -6.70
N PRO A 51 -52.25 -9.95 -8.00
CA PRO A 51 -51.01 -9.53 -8.63
C PRO A 51 -50.45 -8.29 -7.93
N ARG A 52 -49.15 -8.31 -7.63
CA ARG A 52 -48.44 -7.19 -6.99
C ARG A 52 -47.32 -6.71 -7.88
N ARG A 53 -46.84 -5.49 -7.65
CA ARG A 53 -45.77 -4.87 -8.41
C ARG A 53 -44.79 -4.16 -7.50
N PHE A 54 -43.60 -3.89 -8.03
CA PHE A 54 -42.65 -2.98 -7.39
C PHE A 54 -43.29 -1.61 -7.14
N GLN A 55 -42.97 -0.99 -6.00
CA GLN A 55 -43.44 0.34 -5.64
C GLN A 55 -42.28 1.32 -5.58
N ALA A 56 -42.35 2.41 -6.36
CA ALA A 56 -41.33 3.46 -6.36
C ALA A 56 -41.12 4.11 -4.97
N SER A 57 -42.14 4.08 -4.10
CA SER A 57 -42.04 4.57 -2.72
C SER A 57 -40.99 3.82 -1.90
N TRP A 58 -40.66 2.58 -2.26
CA TRP A 58 -39.61 1.81 -1.58
C TRP A 58 -38.21 2.41 -1.78
N PHE A 59 -37.95 3.15 -2.86
CA PHE A 59 -36.70 3.88 -3.02
C PHE A 59 -36.52 4.96 -1.96
N LYS A 60 -37.61 5.61 -1.54
CA LYS A 60 -37.56 6.62 -0.46
C LYS A 60 -37.26 5.98 0.90
N ILE A 61 -37.70 4.74 1.11
CA ILE A 61 -37.47 4.00 2.35
C ILE A 61 -36.04 3.43 2.38
N PHE A 62 -35.52 2.98 1.22
CA PHE A 62 -34.21 2.34 1.08
C PHE A 62 -33.33 3.06 0.05
N PRO A 63 -32.99 4.35 0.26
CA PRO A 63 -32.35 5.18 -0.75
C PRO A 63 -30.90 4.77 -1.03
N SER A 64 -30.21 4.18 -0.06
CA SER A 64 -28.77 3.93 -0.12
C SER A 64 -28.36 2.69 -0.92
N TRP A 65 -29.28 1.76 -1.18
CA TRP A 65 -28.90 0.46 -1.73
C TRP A 65 -29.89 -0.18 -2.70
N LEU A 66 -31.20 0.12 -2.58
CA LEU A 66 -32.23 -0.57 -3.33
C LEU A 66 -32.16 -0.18 -4.80
N GLU A 67 -32.03 -1.18 -5.66
CA GLU A 67 -32.05 -1.03 -7.12
C GLU A 67 -33.22 -1.81 -7.71
N TYR A 68 -33.70 -1.40 -8.88
CA TYR A 68 -34.71 -2.12 -9.65
C TYR A 68 -34.28 -2.25 -11.11
N SER A 69 -34.45 -3.44 -11.67
CA SER A 69 -34.21 -3.72 -13.09
C SER A 69 -35.54 -3.77 -13.84
N PRO A 70 -35.82 -2.86 -14.78
CA PRO A 70 -36.95 -2.97 -15.69
C PRO A 70 -36.86 -4.21 -16.60
N THR A 71 -35.63 -4.58 -17.00
CA THR A 71 -35.39 -5.73 -17.87
C THR A 71 -35.81 -7.04 -17.21
N THR A 72 -35.48 -7.20 -15.93
CA THR A 72 -35.77 -8.45 -15.21
C THR A 72 -37.01 -8.37 -14.34
N ASP A 73 -37.65 -7.20 -14.20
CA ASP A 73 -38.71 -6.94 -13.21
C ASP A 73 -38.35 -7.47 -11.82
N ALA A 74 -37.20 -7.03 -11.30
CA ALA A 74 -36.68 -7.51 -10.03
C ALA A 74 -35.89 -6.43 -9.26
N ALA A 75 -35.87 -6.57 -7.94
CA ALA A 75 -35.10 -5.71 -7.05
C ALA A 75 -33.73 -6.32 -6.71
N TYR A 76 -32.72 -5.47 -6.62
CA TYR A 76 -31.34 -5.81 -6.31
C TYR A 76 -30.79 -4.89 -5.23
N CYS A 77 -29.60 -5.21 -4.72
CA CYS A 77 -28.86 -4.39 -3.78
C CYS A 77 -27.50 -4.02 -4.36
N LEU A 78 -27.27 -2.72 -4.57
CA LEU A 78 -26.01 -2.21 -5.12
C LEU A 78 -24.82 -2.67 -4.27
N LEU A 79 -24.87 -2.42 -2.96
CA LEU A 79 -23.77 -2.70 -2.04
C LEU A 79 -23.42 -4.19 -2.03
N CYS A 80 -24.44 -5.05 -1.91
CA CYS A 80 -24.21 -6.49 -1.94
C CYS A 80 -23.70 -6.96 -3.30
N TYR A 81 -24.22 -6.44 -4.42
CA TYR A 81 -23.69 -6.75 -5.75
C TYR A 81 -22.19 -6.42 -5.86
N LEU A 82 -21.75 -5.29 -5.30
CA LEU A 82 -20.37 -4.83 -5.39
C LEU A 82 -19.37 -5.62 -4.52
N PHE A 83 -19.81 -6.06 -3.34
CA PHE A 83 -18.92 -6.57 -2.29
C PHE A 83 -19.22 -7.99 -1.81
N SER A 84 -20.33 -8.61 -2.23
CA SER A 84 -20.60 -10.00 -1.91
C SER A 84 -19.56 -10.93 -2.56
N LYS A 85 -19.12 -11.93 -1.78
CA LYS A 85 -18.30 -13.03 -2.30
C LYS A 85 -19.14 -13.88 -3.27
N LYS A 86 -18.45 -14.67 -4.11
CA LYS A 86 -19.12 -15.71 -4.91
C LYS A 86 -20.04 -16.53 -3.99
N PRO A 87 -21.31 -16.75 -4.37
CA PRO A 87 -22.29 -17.36 -3.49
C PRO A 87 -21.83 -18.77 -3.08
N SER A 88 -21.84 -19.04 -1.78
CA SER A 88 -21.38 -20.30 -1.16
C SER A 88 -22.39 -21.45 -1.28
N GLY A 89 -23.33 -21.38 -2.24
CA GLY A 89 -24.33 -22.42 -2.47
C GLY A 89 -25.53 -22.40 -1.51
N HIS A 90 -25.56 -21.54 -0.48
CA HIS A 90 -26.72 -21.44 0.40
C HIS A 90 -27.96 -20.88 -0.32
N PRO A 91 -29.13 -21.53 -0.20
CA PRO A 91 -30.37 -21.06 -0.82
C PRO A 91 -30.72 -19.64 -0.35
N GLY A 92 -30.90 -18.72 -1.30
CA GLY A 92 -31.34 -17.35 -1.03
C GLY A 92 -30.23 -16.30 -0.91
N ALA A 93 -28.97 -16.71 -0.79
CA ALA A 93 -27.83 -15.78 -0.63
C ALA A 93 -27.60 -14.87 -1.85
N ASP A 94 -28.05 -15.30 -3.04
CA ASP A 94 -27.85 -14.59 -4.32
C ASP A 94 -29.11 -13.87 -4.83
N VAL A 95 -30.15 -13.77 -4.00
CA VAL A 95 -31.45 -13.18 -4.41
C VAL A 95 -31.32 -11.70 -4.75
N PHE A 96 -30.58 -10.93 -3.95
CA PHE A 96 -30.42 -9.48 -4.18
C PHE A 96 -29.20 -9.10 -5.02
N THR A 97 -28.41 -10.08 -5.47
CA THR A 97 -27.15 -9.83 -6.20
C THR A 97 -27.14 -10.41 -7.62
N ARG A 98 -27.78 -11.56 -7.83
CA ARG A 98 -27.77 -12.26 -9.12
C ARG A 98 -29.15 -12.64 -9.64
N LYS A 99 -30.00 -13.26 -8.82
CA LYS A 99 -31.31 -13.77 -9.27
C LYS A 99 -32.37 -12.67 -9.40
N GLY A 100 -32.26 -11.62 -8.59
CA GLY A 100 -33.27 -10.59 -8.44
C GLY A 100 -34.41 -11.01 -7.53
N PHE A 101 -34.83 -10.11 -6.64
CA PHE A 101 -35.98 -10.30 -5.77
C PHE A 101 -37.27 -9.89 -6.48
N LYS A 102 -38.26 -10.79 -6.56
CA LYS A 102 -39.57 -10.53 -7.20
C LYS A 102 -40.78 -10.77 -6.30
N THR A 103 -40.58 -11.22 -5.06
CA THR A 103 -41.69 -11.66 -4.19
C THR A 103 -42.29 -10.46 -3.45
N TRP A 104 -42.96 -9.56 -4.18
CA TRP A 104 -43.45 -8.27 -3.69
C TRP A 104 -44.35 -8.34 -2.45
N ARG A 105 -45.13 -9.42 -2.29
CA ARG A 105 -45.96 -9.65 -1.09
C ARG A 105 -45.17 -9.66 0.23
N LYS A 106 -43.87 -10.00 0.18
CA LYS A 106 -43.01 -10.05 1.37
C LYS A 106 -42.39 -8.71 1.73
N VAL A 107 -42.59 -7.64 0.95
CA VAL A 107 -42.00 -6.32 1.25
C VAL A 107 -42.78 -5.61 2.36
N ASN A 108 -44.10 -5.77 2.42
CA ASN A 108 -44.95 -5.11 3.44
C ASN A 108 -45.36 -6.05 4.59
N ALA A 109 -44.60 -7.12 4.84
CA ALA A 109 -44.95 -8.17 5.81
C ALA A 109 -44.48 -7.88 7.25
N GLY A 110 -44.48 -6.60 7.65
CA GLY A 110 -44.05 -6.15 8.98
C GLY A 110 -42.64 -6.61 9.34
N LYS A 111 -42.48 -7.28 10.49
CA LYS A 111 -41.21 -7.86 10.96
C LYS A 111 -40.61 -8.92 10.02
N SER A 112 -41.44 -9.53 9.16
CA SER A 112 -40.98 -10.50 8.15
C SER A 112 -40.66 -9.87 6.79
N CYS A 113 -40.55 -8.53 6.74
CA CYS A 113 -40.20 -7.79 5.53
C CYS A 113 -38.91 -8.34 4.90
N ALA A 114 -38.98 -8.74 3.63
CA ALA A 114 -37.83 -9.28 2.93
C ALA A 114 -36.66 -8.29 2.82
N PHE A 115 -36.93 -6.99 2.70
CA PHE A 115 -35.89 -5.96 2.62
C PHE A 115 -35.24 -5.72 3.98
N LEU A 116 -36.00 -5.69 5.07
CA LEU A 116 -35.43 -5.59 6.43
C LEU A 116 -34.62 -6.83 6.78
N ASN A 117 -35.12 -8.02 6.47
CA ASN A 117 -34.39 -9.28 6.67
C ASN A 117 -33.12 -9.36 5.82
N HIS A 118 -33.10 -8.74 4.63
CA HIS A 118 -31.89 -8.64 3.81
C HIS A 118 -30.82 -7.77 4.48
N ILE A 119 -31.21 -6.61 5.01
CA ILE A 119 -30.31 -5.73 5.78
C ILE A 119 -29.79 -6.48 7.01
N GLY A 120 -30.67 -7.22 7.68
CA GLY A 120 -30.37 -7.97 8.89
C GLY A 120 -30.18 -7.06 10.11
N GLU A 121 -30.46 -7.60 11.29
CA GLU A 121 -30.35 -6.85 12.55
C GLU A 121 -28.91 -6.78 13.08
N SER A 122 -28.07 -7.73 12.68
CA SER A 122 -26.68 -7.82 13.12
C SER A 122 -25.77 -6.83 12.37
N PRO A 123 -24.86 -6.12 13.06
CA PRO A 123 -23.81 -5.32 12.42
C PRO A 123 -22.91 -6.12 11.45
N CYS A 124 -22.85 -7.44 11.62
CA CYS A 124 -22.05 -8.35 10.79
C CYS A 124 -22.88 -9.08 9.71
N SER A 125 -24.10 -8.62 9.41
CA SER A 125 -24.90 -9.16 8.31
C SER A 125 -24.15 -8.99 6.98
N SER A 126 -24.53 -9.78 5.96
CA SER A 126 -23.92 -9.64 4.64
C SER A 126 -24.08 -8.23 4.06
N HIS A 127 -25.22 -7.58 4.30
CA HIS A 127 -25.48 -6.23 3.85
C HIS A 127 -24.61 -5.21 4.58
N ASN A 128 -24.57 -5.27 5.92
CA ASN A 128 -23.81 -4.31 6.73
C ASN A 128 -22.29 -4.45 6.50
N ASN A 129 -21.79 -5.67 6.27
CA ASN A 129 -20.41 -5.90 5.84
C ASN A 129 -20.12 -5.26 4.47
N ALA A 130 -21.05 -5.37 3.52
CA ALA A 130 -20.91 -4.75 2.20
C ALA A 130 -20.95 -3.21 2.27
N LEU A 131 -21.82 -2.66 3.14
CA LEU A 131 -21.86 -1.23 3.44
C LEU A 131 -20.52 -0.75 4.01
N LYS A 132 -19.98 -1.44 5.01
CA LYS A 132 -18.67 -1.12 5.60
C LYS A 132 -17.55 -1.17 4.56
N ALA A 133 -17.50 -2.24 3.75
CA ALA A 133 -16.52 -2.37 2.68
C ALA A 133 -16.61 -1.23 1.64
N SER A 134 -17.82 -0.73 1.36
CA SER A 134 -18.01 0.42 0.48
C SER A 134 -17.45 1.71 1.08
N GLN A 135 -17.65 1.94 2.39
CA GLN A 135 -17.10 3.09 3.11
C GLN A 135 -15.58 3.03 3.16
N ASP A 136 -15.02 1.85 3.44
CA ASP A 136 -13.58 1.62 3.48
C ASP A 136 -12.92 1.90 2.11
N LEU A 137 -13.57 1.53 0.99
CA LEU A 137 -13.07 1.77 -0.37
C LEU A 137 -12.98 3.27 -0.72
N PHE A 138 -13.84 4.12 -0.13
CA PHE A 138 -13.77 5.57 -0.29
C PHE A 138 -12.80 6.23 0.67
N ASN A 139 -12.46 5.58 1.78
CA ASN A 139 -11.54 6.11 2.77
C ASN A 139 -10.08 5.92 2.33
N GLN A 140 -9.68 6.66 1.30
CA GLN A 140 -8.34 6.63 0.74
C GLN A 140 -7.24 6.83 1.81
N SER A 141 -7.52 7.58 2.88
CA SER A 141 -6.53 7.85 3.94
C SER A 141 -6.02 6.59 4.67
N ILE A 142 -6.75 5.48 4.65
CA ILE A 142 -6.41 4.23 5.36
C ILE A 142 -5.76 3.18 4.45
N HIS A 143 -5.70 3.41 3.12
CA HIS A 143 -5.06 2.45 2.21
C HIS A 143 -3.58 2.23 2.58
N ILE A 144 -3.14 0.97 2.60
CA ILE A 144 -1.77 0.58 3.01
C ILE A 144 -0.69 1.32 2.21
N ARG A 145 -0.97 1.67 0.95
CA ARG A 145 -0.09 2.46 0.10
C ARG A 145 0.12 3.87 0.67
N ASN A 146 -0.93 4.47 1.22
CA ASN A 146 -0.85 5.77 1.88
C ASN A 146 -0.17 5.64 3.24
N VAL A 147 -0.38 4.55 3.98
CA VAL A 147 0.36 4.24 5.24
C VAL A 147 1.88 4.10 4.99
N ILE A 148 2.30 3.49 3.87
CA ILE A 148 3.71 3.40 3.48
C ILE A 148 4.27 4.76 2.99
N ILE A 149 3.42 5.59 2.38
CA ILE A 149 3.75 6.99 2.04
C ILE A 149 3.81 7.88 3.29
N VAL A 150 3.20 7.49 4.43
CA VAL A 150 3.34 8.18 5.73
C VAL A 150 4.68 7.85 6.41
N GLN A 151 5.80 7.85 5.69
CA GLN A 151 7.01 8.43 6.30
C GLN A 151 6.84 9.94 6.15
N SER A 152 6.61 10.63 7.27
CA SER A 152 6.47 12.09 7.23
C SER A 152 7.64 12.71 6.47
N SER A 153 7.39 13.78 5.72
CA SER A 153 8.45 14.55 5.03
C SER A 153 9.63 14.84 5.96
N ASN A 154 9.32 15.12 7.24
CA ASN A 154 10.30 15.28 8.30
C ASN A 154 11.16 14.02 8.53
N GLN A 155 10.58 12.83 8.62
CA GLN A 155 11.33 11.58 8.79
C GLN A 155 12.27 11.30 7.60
N ILE A 156 11.86 11.63 6.38
CA ILE A 156 12.70 11.52 5.18
C ILE A 156 13.90 12.47 5.29
N ILE A 157 13.68 13.73 5.68
CA ILE A 157 14.74 14.72 5.87
C ILE A 157 15.73 14.26 6.94
N GLN A 158 15.23 13.79 8.09
CA GLN A 158 16.08 13.29 9.18
C GLN A 158 16.90 12.05 8.76
N ASN A 159 16.30 11.12 8.00
CA ASN A 159 17.02 9.96 7.46
C ASN A 159 18.13 10.37 6.50
N ARG A 160 17.86 11.33 5.60
CA ARG A 160 18.86 11.87 4.68
C ARG A 160 20.00 12.55 5.42
N LEU A 161 19.69 13.29 6.49
CA LEU A 161 20.69 13.99 7.30
C LEU A 161 21.65 13.00 7.97
N ARG A 162 21.13 11.92 8.58
CA ARG A 162 21.94 10.83 9.15
C ARG A 162 22.80 10.10 8.12
N LEU A 163 22.23 9.81 6.95
CA LEU A 163 22.95 9.11 5.89
C LEU A 163 24.07 9.99 5.33
N LYS A 164 23.80 11.28 5.14
CA LYS A 164 24.78 12.26 4.67
C LYS A 164 25.98 12.35 5.62
N SER A 165 25.75 12.50 6.92
CA SER A 165 26.84 12.53 7.90
C SER A 165 27.66 11.23 7.89
N SER A 166 27.01 10.08 7.72
CA SER A 166 27.69 8.79 7.62
C SER A 166 28.57 8.72 6.37
N ILE A 167 28.08 9.19 5.23
CA ILE A 167 28.84 9.28 3.97
C ILE A 167 30.04 10.20 4.13
N ASP A 168 29.85 11.39 4.70
CA ASP A 168 30.93 12.37 4.88
C ASP A 168 32.02 11.81 5.83
N SER A 169 31.63 11.13 6.91
CA SER A 169 32.57 10.44 7.81
C SER A 169 33.36 9.34 7.10
N VAL A 170 32.71 8.44 6.35
CA VAL A 170 33.42 7.40 5.57
C VAL A 170 34.37 8.04 4.57
N ARG A 171 33.93 9.07 3.84
CA ARG A 171 34.74 9.75 2.84
C ARG A 171 35.99 10.38 3.46
N TRP A 172 35.85 11.06 4.58
CA TRP A 172 36.99 11.69 5.25
C TRP A 172 37.98 10.64 5.76
N LEU A 173 37.49 9.61 6.45
CA LEU A 173 38.35 8.57 7.02
C LEU A 173 39.11 7.79 5.95
N THR A 174 38.44 7.48 4.83
CA THR A 174 39.09 6.79 3.70
C THR A 174 40.15 7.66 3.06
N PHE A 175 39.87 8.94 2.85
CA PHE A 175 40.82 9.87 2.25
C PHE A 175 42.07 10.06 3.12
N GLN A 176 41.91 10.01 4.45
CA GLN A 176 43.01 10.11 5.41
C GLN A 176 43.64 8.75 5.77
N ALA A 177 43.24 7.65 5.11
CA ALA A 177 43.65 6.29 5.44
C ALA A 177 43.48 5.92 6.94
N CYS A 178 42.46 6.48 7.59
CA CYS A 178 42.18 6.25 9.00
C CYS A 178 41.30 5.02 9.20
N ALA A 179 41.59 4.24 10.24
CA ALA A 179 40.72 3.14 10.66
C ALA A 179 39.33 3.66 11.05
N PHE A 180 38.27 2.89 10.81
CA PHE A 180 36.90 3.32 11.12
C PHE A 180 36.52 2.96 12.56
N ARG A 181 36.96 1.78 13.00
CA ARG A 181 36.49 1.13 14.22
C ARG A 181 37.28 1.53 15.44
N GLY A 182 36.60 1.55 16.58
CA GLY A 182 37.22 1.61 17.91
C GLY A 182 37.49 0.23 18.47
N HIS A 183 38.33 0.17 19.52
CA HIS A 183 38.45 -1.05 20.33
C HIS A 183 37.18 -1.30 21.16
N ASP A 184 36.58 -0.23 21.67
CA ASP A 184 35.31 -0.24 22.40
C ASP A 184 34.41 0.88 21.87
N GLU A 185 33.33 0.50 21.17
CA GLU A 185 32.34 1.42 20.59
C GLU A 185 31.10 1.60 21.49
N SER A 186 31.13 1.08 22.72
CA SER A 186 30.04 1.23 23.71
C SER A 186 29.84 2.69 24.12
N GLU A 187 28.64 3.04 24.58
CA GLU A 187 28.30 4.41 24.97
C GLU A 187 29.16 4.94 26.14
N GLY A 188 29.67 4.05 26.99
CA GLY A 188 30.54 4.41 28.12
C GLY A 188 32.01 4.62 27.75
N SER A 189 32.41 4.30 26.51
CA SER A 189 33.78 4.46 26.05
C SER A 189 34.14 5.94 25.89
N LYS A 190 35.36 6.31 26.31
CA LYS A 190 35.92 7.67 26.10
C LYS A 190 36.23 7.95 24.62
N ASN A 191 36.45 6.90 23.83
CA ASN A 191 36.71 6.99 22.41
C ASN A 191 36.08 5.79 21.71
N ARG A 192 34.97 6.04 21.01
CA ARG A 192 34.16 5.00 20.36
C ARG A 192 34.63 4.64 18.95
N GLY A 193 35.87 4.99 18.61
CA GLY A 193 36.42 4.81 17.29
C GLY A 193 36.15 5.99 16.35
N ASN A 194 37.01 6.11 15.34
CA ASN A 194 37.07 7.32 14.52
C ASN A 194 35.75 7.59 13.78
N PHE A 195 35.00 6.57 13.37
CA PHE A 195 33.73 6.77 12.66
C PHE A 195 32.66 7.40 13.55
N LEU A 196 32.47 6.87 14.77
CA LEU A 196 31.48 7.40 15.71
C LEU A 196 31.90 8.77 16.25
N GLU A 197 33.19 8.95 16.55
CA GLU A 197 33.70 10.26 17.00
C GLU A 197 33.62 11.32 15.88
N MET A 198 33.81 10.94 14.61
CA MET A 198 33.58 11.86 13.49
C MET A 198 32.12 12.29 13.38
N ILE A 199 31.17 11.35 13.52
CA ILE A 199 29.74 11.70 13.56
C ILE A 199 29.42 12.63 14.73
N LYS A 200 29.99 12.34 15.91
CA LYS A 200 29.83 13.17 17.12
C LYS A 200 30.39 14.58 16.91
N LEU A 201 31.54 14.70 16.26
CA LEU A 201 32.14 15.98 15.89
C LEU A 201 31.23 16.76 14.93
N LEU A 202 30.75 16.11 13.86
CA LEU A 202 29.80 16.74 12.91
C LEU A 202 28.53 17.21 13.62
N ALA A 203 28.01 16.42 14.57
CA ALA A 203 26.86 16.78 15.37
C ALA A 203 27.12 18.00 16.27
N SER A 204 28.34 18.19 16.79
CA SER A 204 28.65 19.36 17.63
C SER A 204 28.61 20.70 16.90
N TYR A 205 28.67 20.69 15.56
CA TYR A 205 28.54 21.89 14.73
C TYR A 205 27.15 22.07 14.12
N ASN A 206 26.22 21.11 14.32
CA ASN A 206 24.92 21.13 13.68
C ASN A 206 23.83 20.58 14.61
N ASP A 207 23.05 21.49 15.18
CA ASP A 207 21.96 21.16 16.11
C ASP A 207 20.88 20.26 15.50
N GLU A 208 20.60 20.38 14.19
CA GLU A 208 19.63 19.52 13.52
C GLU A 208 20.16 18.09 13.38
N LEU A 209 21.46 17.96 13.09
CA LEU A 209 22.13 16.66 13.02
C LEU A 209 22.21 16.02 14.41
N ALA A 210 22.58 16.80 15.44
CA ALA A 210 22.69 16.34 16.82
C ALA A 210 21.40 15.70 17.33
N LYS A 211 20.23 16.26 16.96
CA LYS A 211 18.91 15.73 17.32
C LYS A 211 18.58 14.38 16.69
N VAL A 212 19.34 13.92 15.68
CA VAL A 212 18.92 12.79 14.84
C VAL A 212 19.94 11.67 14.70
N VAL A 213 21.18 11.81 15.19
CA VAL A 213 22.26 10.80 15.09
C VAL A 213 22.53 10.07 16.42
N LEU A 214 23.33 9.00 16.35
CA LEU A 214 23.81 8.23 17.50
C LEU A 214 22.66 7.75 18.41
N GLU A 215 22.67 8.13 19.69
CA GLU A 215 21.65 7.75 20.68
C GLU A 215 20.30 8.40 20.40
N ASN A 216 20.27 9.53 19.67
CA ASN A 216 19.04 10.23 19.29
C ASN A 216 18.37 9.65 18.03
N ALA A 217 19.03 8.71 17.35
CA ALA A 217 18.46 8.06 16.16
C ALA A 217 17.46 6.94 16.54
N PRO A 218 16.31 6.84 15.85
CA PRO A 218 15.27 5.87 16.21
C PRO A 218 15.66 4.43 15.84
N TYR A 219 15.65 3.54 16.84
CA TYR A 219 15.92 2.11 16.70
C TYR A 219 17.17 1.82 15.86
N ASN A 220 17.00 1.13 14.72
CA ASN A 220 18.07 0.72 13.81
C ASN A 220 18.41 1.77 12.75
N SER A 221 17.74 2.92 12.74
CA SER A 221 17.97 4.00 11.77
C SER A 221 19.21 4.83 12.12
N LYS A 222 20.21 4.25 12.79
CA LYS A 222 21.44 4.95 13.19
C LYS A 222 22.43 5.10 12.03
N TYR A 223 22.38 4.17 11.06
CA TYR A 223 23.34 4.06 9.94
C TYR A 223 24.81 3.87 10.35
N THR A 224 25.06 3.57 11.63
CA THR A 224 26.42 3.45 12.19
C THR A 224 26.98 2.04 12.17
N SER A 225 26.19 1.04 11.79
CA SER A 225 26.64 -0.35 11.83
C SER A 225 27.82 -0.61 10.88
N HIS A 226 28.69 -1.55 11.26
CA HIS A 226 29.81 -1.94 10.41
C HIS A 226 29.41 -2.46 9.02
N ALA A 227 28.24 -3.08 8.90
CA ALA A 227 27.73 -3.53 7.60
C ALA A 227 27.49 -2.34 6.68
N ILE A 228 26.84 -1.29 7.19
CA ILE A 228 26.57 -0.05 6.44
C ILE A 228 27.87 0.68 6.13
N GLN A 229 28.80 0.79 7.09
CA GLN A 229 30.11 1.39 6.85
C GLN A 229 30.86 0.71 5.69
N LYS A 230 30.86 -0.64 5.64
CA LYS A 230 31.47 -1.41 4.55
C LYS A 230 30.75 -1.21 3.23
N GLU A 231 29.41 -1.15 3.25
CA GLU A 231 28.62 -0.91 2.04
C GLU A 231 28.92 0.48 1.45
N LEU A 232 28.95 1.53 2.28
CA LEU A 232 29.31 2.88 1.85
C LEU A 232 30.74 2.92 1.27
N LEU A 233 31.69 2.28 1.94
CA LEU A 233 33.07 2.15 1.46
C LEU A 233 33.13 1.45 0.11
N HIS A 234 32.39 0.35 -0.05
CA HIS A 234 32.34 -0.40 -1.30
C HIS A 234 31.74 0.42 -2.45
N ILE A 235 30.69 1.19 -2.19
CA ILE A 235 30.08 2.09 -3.18
C ILE A 235 31.10 3.16 -3.61
N MET A 236 31.79 3.78 -2.65
CA MET A 236 32.83 4.78 -2.95
C MET A 236 33.98 4.19 -3.77
N SER A 237 34.52 3.04 -3.34
CA SER A 237 35.58 2.32 -4.06
C SER A 237 35.15 1.96 -5.47
N SER A 238 33.91 1.51 -5.66
CA SER A 238 33.38 1.19 -6.99
C SER A 238 33.26 2.42 -7.89
N LYS A 239 32.85 3.57 -7.35
CA LYS A 239 32.82 4.83 -8.10
C LYS A 239 34.21 5.29 -8.51
N VAL A 240 35.19 5.24 -7.60
CA VAL A 240 36.59 5.61 -7.91
C VAL A 240 37.17 4.67 -8.97
N ARG A 241 36.97 3.35 -8.83
CA ARG A 241 37.44 2.37 -9.83
C ARG A 241 36.81 2.60 -11.20
N ASN A 242 35.50 2.87 -11.26
CA ASN A 242 34.84 3.17 -12.53
C ASN A 242 35.39 4.44 -13.17
N TYR A 243 35.63 5.49 -12.38
CA TYR A 243 36.23 6.73 -12.86
C TYR A 243 37.63 6.51 -13.41
N ILE A 244 38.51 5.81 -12.69
CA ILE A 244 39.85 5.44 -13.18
C ILE A 244 39.76 4.61 -14.48
N ARG A 245 38.83 3.65 -14.54
CA ARG A 245 38.63 2.83 -15.75
C ARG A 245 38.22 3.68 -16.94
N GLU A 246 37.34 4.65 -16.73
CA GLU A 246 36.89 5.59 -17.76
C GLU A 246 38.03 6.52 -18.21
N GLU A 247 38.87 6.99 -17.28
CA GLU A 247 40.05 7.81 -17.60
C GLU A 247 41.10 7.05 -18.42
N ILE A 248 41.37 5.78 -18.09
CA ILE A 248 42.29 4.93 -18.87
C ILE A 248 41.70 4.65 -20.26
N GLY A 249 40.41 4.32 -20.35
CA GLY A 249 39.75 3.96 -21.60
C GLY A 249 40.45 2.80 -22.31
N ASP A 250 40.78 2.99 -23.59
CA ASP A 250 41.53 2.04 -24.41
C ASP A 250 43.04 2.34 -24.47
N SER A 251 43.53 3.20 -23.58
CA SER A 251 44.94 3.58 -23.54
C SER A 251 45.82 2.40 -23.12
N LYS A 252 47.08 2.40 -23.58
CA LYS A 252 48.08 1.45 -23.09
C LYS A 252 48.44 1.81 -21.64
N PHE A 253 48.39 0.83 -20.75
CA PHE A 253 48.82 0.96 -19.36
C PHE A 253 49.85 -0.11 -19.03
N CYS A 254 50.66 0.11 -18.00
CA CYS A 254 51.53 -0.90 -17.43
C CYS A 254 51.01 -1.30 -16.06
N ILE A 255 51.21 -2.56 -15.67
CA ILE A 255 50.91 -3.03 -14.32
C ILE A 255 52.26 -3.21 -13.64
N ILE A 256 52.43 -2.59 -12.47
CA ILE A 256 53.58 -2.83 -11.61
C ILE A 256 53.13 -3.82 -10.53
N VAL A 257 53.89 -4.90 -10.39
CA VAL A 257 53.68 -5.91 -9.36
C VAL A 257 54.90 -5.90 -8.46
N ASP A 258 54.67 -5.68 -7.17
CA ASP A 258 55.70 -5.75 -6.14
C ASP A 258 55.32 -6.81 -5.11
N GLU A 259 56.30 -7.58 -4.67
CA GLU A 259 56.10 -8.66 -3.72
C GLU A 259 57.05 -8.49 -2.53
N SER A 260 56.49 -8.55 -1.33
CA SER A 260 57.25 -8.48 -0.09
C SER A 260 56.78 -9.57 0.87
N ARG A 261 57.64 -9.95 1.82
CA ARG A 261 57.32 -10.94 2.83
C ARG A 261 57.28 -10.28 4.20
N ASP A 262 56.20 -10.51 4.95
CA ASP A 262 56.06 -9.97 6.30
C ASP A 262 56.82 -10.81 7.35
N GLU A 263 56.91 -10.30 8.59
CA GLU A 263 57.56 -10.98 9.72
C GLU A 263 56.90 -12.33 10.08
N SER A 264 55.65 -12.54 9.67
CA SER A 264 54.92 -13.81 9.82
C SER A 264 55.17 -14.76 8.66
N LEU A 265 56.16 -14.47 7.82
CA LEU A 265 56.56 -15.24 6.65
C LEU A 265 55.49 -15.31 5.55
N ARG A 266 54.48 -14.44 5.58
CA ARG A 266 53.43 -14.37 4.55
C ARG A 266 53.84 -13.43 3.42
N GLU A 267 53.66 -13.90 2.20
CA GLU A 267 53.84 -13.10 0.99
C GLU A 267 52.68 -12.12 0.83
N GLN A 268 53.01 -10.88 0.50
CA GLN A 268 52.09 -9.78 0.23
C GLN A 268 52.43 -9.23 -1.16
N MET A 269 51.44 -9.21 -2.05
CA MET A 269 51.59 -8.71 -3.41
C MET A 269 50.81 -7.40 -3.57
N ALA A 270 51.51 -6.33 -3.95
CA ALA A 270 50.91 -5.07 -4.35
C ALA A 270 50.82 -5.03 -5.89
N ILE A 271 49.60 -4.79 -6.40
CA ILE A 271 49.36 -4.56 -7.82
C ILE A 271 48.99 -3.10 -8.00
N ILE A 272 49.79 -2.37 -8.76
CA ILE A 272 49.58 -0.97 -9.10
C ILE A 272 49.22 -0.91 -10.58
N LEU A 273 48.05 -0.30 -10.85
CA LEU A 273 47.56 0.01 -12.18
C LEU A 273 47.96 1.44 -12.56
#